data_AF-A0A9Q1MVT8-F1
#
_entry.id   AF-A0A9Q1MVT8-F1
#
_cell.length_a   1.000
_cell.length_b   1.000
_cell.length_c   1.000
_cell.angle_alpha   90.00
_cell.angle_beta   90.00
_cell.angle_gamma   90.00
#
_symmetry.space_group_name_H-M   'P 1'
#
loop_
_entity.id
_entity.type
_entity.pdbx_description
1 polymer ?
#
loop_
_entity_poly.entity_id
_entity_poly.type
_entity_poly.pdbx_seq_one_letter_code
_entity_poly.pdbx_strand_id
1 'polypeptide(L)'
;MVNPRCYLDISLGGELEGRMVIELYKDIVPKTVENFRALCTGEKGIGPHTAVPLHFKGSCFHHVIKGFMLQGGDISAGNGTGGESIYGLTFEDENFKLKHERKGMLSMANSGPNTNGSQFFITASQAHILDGKNVVFGRVIRGLGMIRAIEHIKTSDDGFPDLPVIIEDCGEIPEGADDGTINFFKDGDTYPDWPIDLDVKPDEVAWWINAVDSIKGFGNEHYKKEDYKMAIRKYRKAVRYTDLCWDKEDIDEAKSECLRKTKSQILANSSACKLKLGDLTGALLDADAAIYDGEDNVKAFYRQGEAYMAMNAIDAAAESFKKALQLEPNNGGIKKELAAAMKKINYKLDQEKKGYAKMFQIRISFSWSIKTNCGESKLEQISDLRLLILLVGILVLNTKYIALNIPQCILYRKKGNLMLEKHIFPF
;
A
#
# COMPACT_ATOMS: atom_id res chain seq x y z
N MET A 1 -34.08 -3.28 28.39
CA MET A 1 -32.71 -3.68 28.81
C MET A 1 -31.74 -3.06 27.82
N VAL A 2 -30.58 -2.60 28.28
CA VAL A 2 -29.54 -2.08 27.38
C VAL A 2 -28.89 -3.26 26.65
N ASN A 3 -28.60 -3.06 25.37
CA ASN A 3 -27.95 -4.07 24.54
C ASN A 3 -26.46 -4.20 24.94
N PRO A 4 -25.94 -5.43 25.15
CA PRO A 4 -24.54 -5.63 25.49
C PRO A 4 -23.60 -5.09 24.41
N ARG A 5 -22.42 -4.65 24.84
CA ARG A 5 -21.32 -4.28 23.93
C ARG A 5 -20.16 -5.24 24.13
N CYS A 6 -19.57 -5.70 23.04
CA CYS A 6 -18.34 -6.49 23.04
C CYS A 6 -17.27 -5.81 22.20
N TYR A 7 -16.01 -6.14 22.47
CA TYR A 7 -14.88 -5.67 21.66
C TYR A 7 -14.10 -6.83 21.05
N LEU A 8 -13.47 -6.56 19.91
CA LEU A 8 -12.47 -7.40 19.26
C LEU A 8 -11.23 -6.53 18.96
N ASP A 9 -10.10 -6.85 19.57
CA ASP A 9 -8.80 -6.24 19.29
C ASP A 9 -8.12 -7.04 18.18
N ILE A 10 -7.81 -6.37 17.07
CA ILE A 10 -7.39 -7.03 15.84
C ILE A 10 -5.92 -6.76 15.58
N SER A 11 -5.16 -7.81 15.23
CA SER A 11 -3.87 -7.68 14.59
C SER A 11 -3.91 -8.06 13.11
N LEU A 12 -3.06 -7.41 12.33
CA LEU A 12 -2.80 -7.71 10.94
C LEU A 12 -1.33 -8.10 10.79
N GLY A 13 -1.05 -9.37 10.47
CA GLY A 13 0.33 -9.85 10.32
C GLY A 13 1.14 -9.83 11.61
N GLY A 14 0.49 -9.97 12.76
CA GLY A 14 1.09 -9.88 14.08
C GLY A 14 1.26 -8.46 14.62
N GLU A 15 0.84 -7.44 13.87
CA GLU A 15 0.84 -6.05 14.35
C GLU A 15 -0.55 -5.67 14.85
N LEU A 16 -0.66 -5.33 16.13
CA LEU A 16 -1.93 -4.90 16.72
C LEU A 16 -2.39 -3.59 16.07
N GLU A 17 -3.52 -3.64 15.37
CA GLU A 17 -4.02 -2.54 14.55
C GLU A 17 -5.04 -1.64 15.26
N GLY A 18 -5.89 -2.22 16.10
CA GLY A 18 -6.90 -1.47 16.84
C GLY A 18 -8.10 -2.32 17.24
N ARG A 19 -9.12 -1.64 17.74
CA ARG A 19 -10.32 -2.23 18.33
C ARG A 19 -11.56 -2.05 17.46
N MET A 20 -12.35 -3.10 17.31
CA MET A 20 -13.76 -3.02 16.89
C MET A 20 -14.66 -3.13 18.10
N VAL A 21 -15.67 -2.27 18.19
CA VAL A 21 -16.72 -2.36 19.22
C VAL A 21 -18.05 -2.70 18.57
N ILE A 22 -18.75 -3.66 19.15
CA ILE A 22 -19.93 -4.30 18.59
C ILE A 22 -21.09 -4.17 19.59
N GLU A 23 -22.21 -3.63 19.12
CA GLU A 23 -23.50 -3.68 19.82
C GLU A 23 -24.23 -4.98 19.47
N LEU A 24 -24.72 -5.71 20.48
CA LEU A 24 -25.42 -6.98 20.33
C LEU A 24 -26.91 -6.83 20.62
N TYR A 25 -27.78 -7.25 19.70
CA TYR A 25 -29.24 -7.03 19.77
C TYR A 25 -29.96 -8.05 20.67
N LYS A 26 -29.65 -8.02 21.96
CA LYS A 26 -30.17 -8.96 22.97
C LYS A 26 -31.69 -8.91 23.08
N ASP A 27 -32.27 -7.77 22.80
CA ASP A 27 -33.72 -7.55 22.76
C ASP A 27 -34.43 -8.27 21.61
N ILE A 28 -33.70 -8.68 20.56
CA ILE A 28 -34.26 -9.31 19.35
C ILE A 28 -33.87 -10.79 19.25
N VAL A 29 -32.62 -11.13 19.54
CA VAL A 29 -32.05 -12.48 19.41
C VAL A 29 -31.19 -12.84 20.65
N PRO A 30 -31.79 -12.94 21.85
CA PRO A 30 -31.06 -13.15 23.09
C PRO A 30 -30.20 -14.42 23.12
N LYS A 31 -30.63 -15.52 22.49
CA LYS A 31 -29.86 -16.78 22.48
C LYS A 31 -28.58 -16.63 21.64
N THR A 32 -28.71 -16.03 20.45
CA THR A 32 -27.59 -15.75 19.55
C THR A 32 -26.60 -14.77 20.19
N VAL A 33 -27.12 -13.73 20.85
CA VAL A 33 -26.30 -12.73 21.54
C VAL A 33 -25.54 -13.31 22.71
N GLU A 34 -26.17 -14.14 23.55
CA GLU A 34 -25.48 -14.77 24.68
C GLU A 34 -24.37 -15.72 24.22
N ASN A 35 -24.56 -16.42 23.08
CA ASN A 35 -23.49 -17.21 22.47
C ASN A 35 -22.27 -16.36 22.12
N PHE A 36 -22.46 -15.29 21.35
CA PHE A 36 -21.35 -14.44 20.93
C PHE A 36 -20.67 -13.73 22.11
N ARG A 37 -21.46 -13.17 23.04
CA ARG A 37 -20.94 -12.49 24.24
C ARG A 37 -20.08 -13.43 25.09
N ALA A 38 -20.57 -14.64 25.35
CA ALA A 38 -19.82 -15.63 26.13
C ALA A 38 -18.57 -16.14 25.41
N LEU A 39 -18.59 -16.24 24.08
CA LEU A 39 -17.40 -16.53 23.26
C LEU A 39 -16.42 -15.36 23.22
N CYS A 40 -16.86 -14.11 23.41
CA CYS A 40 -15.96 -12.97 23.62
C CYS A 40 -15.29 -13.01 25.00
N THR A 41 -15.99 -13.43 26.06
CA THR A 41 -15.42 -13.46 27.42
C THR A 41 -14.64 -14.73 27.73
N GLY A 42 -14.90 -15.83 27.01
CA GLY A 42 -14.30 -17.13 27.30
C GLY A 42 -14.84 -17.81 28.57
N GLU A 43 -15.91 -17.28 29.17
CA GLU A 43 -16.38 -17.67 30.50
C GLU A 43 -16.93 -19.10 30.59
N LYS A 44 -17.27 -19.72 29.45
CA LYS A 44 -17.86 -21.06 29.38
C LYS A 44 -16.82 -22.19 29.38
N GLY A 45 -15.53 -21.86 29.46
CA GLY A 45 -14.47 -22.85 29.61
C GLY A 45 -14.16 -23.61 28.32
N ILE A 46 -13.94 -24.91 28.43
CA ILE A 46 -13.55 -25.78 27.31
C ILE A 46 -14.79 -26.40 26.66
N GLY A 47 -14.86 -26.31 25.34
CA GLY A 47 -15.91 -26.88 24.52
C GLY A 47 -15.91 -28.41 24.55
N PRO A 48 -17.06 -29.08 24.81
CA PRO A 48 -17.09 -30.53 24.96
C PRO A 48 -16.89 -31.32 23.67
N HIS A 49 -17.04 -30.71 22.49
CA HIS A 49 -16.94 -31.43 21.21
C HIS A 49 -15.62 -31.19 20.49
N THR A 50 -15.08 -29.97 20.60
CA THR A 50 -13.83 -29.55 19.97
C THR A 50 -12.63 -29.64 20.91
N ALA A 51 -12.86 -29.73 22.23
CA ALA A 51 -11.83 -29.74 23.27
C ALA A 51 -10.90 -28.51 23.27
N VAL A 52 -11.35 -27.38 22.70
CA VAL A 52 -10.67 -26.09 22.75
C VAL A 52 -11.46 -25.09 23.61
N PRO A 53 -10.84 -24.00 24.10
CA PRO A 53 -11.58 -22.95 24.79
C PRO A 53 -12.72 -22.38 23.93
N LEU A 54 -13.89 -22.21 24.52
CA LEU A 54 -15.03 -21.47 23.95
C LEU A 54 -14.73 -19.96 23.98
N HIS A 55 -13.74 -19.52 23.20
CA HIS A 55 -13.21 -18.16 23.25
C HIS A 55 -12.71 -17.72 21.88
N PHE A 56 -13.06 -16.49 21.45
CA PHE A 56 -12.58 -15.92 20.19
C PHE A 56 -11.12 -15.45 20.24
N LYS A 57 -10.54 -15.23 21.42
CA LYS A 57 -9.15 -14.82 21.58
C LYS A 57 -8.21 -15.83 20.92
N GLY A 58 -7.38 -15.34 20.00
CA GLY A 58 -6.46 -16.13 19.18
C GLY A 58 -7.08 -16.73 17.92
N SER A 59 -8.40 -16.66 17.74
CA SER A 59 -9.04 -17.07 16.48
C SER A 59 -8.83 -16.02 15.38
N CYS A 60 -9.06 -16.41 14.12
CA CYS A 60 -8.79 -15.57 12.97
C CYS A 60 -10.02 -15.30 12.11
N PHE A 61 -9.93 -14.24 11.30
CA PHE A 61 -10.77 -14.09 10.12
C PHE A 61 -10.16 -14.91 8.98
N HIS A 62 -10.71 -16.10 8.77
CA HIS A 62 -10.16 -17.08 7.83
C HIS A 62 -10.70 -16.90 6.40
N HIS A 63 -11.78 -16.15 6.21
CA HIS A 63 -12.39 -15.96 4.89
C HIS A 63 -12.86 -14.51 4.70
N VAL A 64 -12.27 -13.81 3.73
CA VAL A 64 -12.49 -12.39 3.46
C VAL A 64 -12.86 -12.22 2.00
N ILE A 65 -14.03 -11.64 1.73
CA ILE A 65 -14.48 -11.31 0.38
C ILE A 65 -14.67 -9.80 0.28
N LYS A 66 -13.81 -9.16 -0.52
CA LYS A 66 -13.87 -7.72 -0.79
C LYS A 66 -15.25 -7.34 -1.35
N GLY A 67 -15.84 -6.30 -0.79
CA GLY A 67 -17.17 -5.80 -1.15
C GLY A 67 -18.33 -6.59 -0.55
N PHE A 68 -18.06 -7.64 0.24
CA PHE A 68 -19.11 -8.53 0.75
C PHE A 68 -19.04 -8.71 2.27
N MET A 69 -18.08 -9.48 2.79
CA MET A 69 -18.03 -9.83 4.22
C MET A 69 -16.64 -10.30 4.68
N LEU A 70 -16.43 -10.26 5.99
CA LEU A 70 -15.29 -10.81 6.72
C LEU A 70 -15.80 -11.91 7.66
N GLN A 71 -15.40 -13.15 7.46
CA GLN A 71 -15.84 -14.30 8.24
C GLN A 71 -14.72 -14.79 9.18
N GLY A 72 -15.11 -15.05 10.42
CA GLY A 72 -14.24 -15.53 11.49
C GLY A 72 -15.00 -16.40 12.48
N GLY A 73 -14.42 -16.61 13.66
CA GLY A 73 -15.07 -17.36 14.74
C GLY A 73 -14.99 -18.89 14.60
N ASP A 74 -14.15 -19.41 13.70
CA ASP A 74 -13.73 -20.81 13.78
C ASP A 74 -12.65 -20.92 14.87
N ILE A 75 -13.09 -21.21 16.09
CA ILE A 75 -12.25 -21.25 17.29
C ILE A 75 -11.39 -22.52 17.40
N SER A 76 -11.63 -23.53 16.56
CA SER A 76 -10.96 -24.84 16.69
C SER A 76 -10.04 -25.17 15.52
N ALA A 77 -10.52 -25.03 14.27
CA ALA A 77 -9.73 -25.39 13.08
C ALA A 77 -9.13 -24.17 12.38
N GLY A 78 -9.71 -22.98 12.60
CA GLY A 78 -9.23 -21.72 12.02
C GLY A 78 -9.32 -21.63 10.49
N ASN A 79 -10.13 -22.47 9.85
CA ASN A 79 -10.22 -22.56 8.39
C ASN A 79 -11.66 -22.66 7.85
N GLY A 80 -12.65 -22.51 8.71
CA GLY A 80 -14.08 -22.55 8.39
C GLY A 80 -14.72 -23.94 8.56
N THR A 81 -13.95 -24.98 8.90
CA THR A 81 -14.48 -26.34 9.10
C THR A 81 -14.84 -26.65 10.56
N GLY A 82 -14.43 -25.80 11.50
CA GLY A 82 -14.60 -26.01 12.92
C GLY A 82 -15.56 -25.05 13.61
N GLY A 83 -15.40 -24.94 14.92
CA GLY A 83 -16.22 -24.15 15.82
C GLY A 83 -17.35 -24.92 16.49
N GLU A 84 -17.81 -24.40 17.60
CA GLU A 84 -18.98 -24.89 18.34
C GLU A 84 -19.60 -23.75 19.15
N SER A 85 -20.89 -23.84 19.45
CA SER A 85 -21.57 -22.86 20.27
C SER A 85 -21.42 -23.17 21.76
N ILE A 86 -21.76 -22.21 22.62
CA ILE A 86 -21.84 -22.44 24.07
C ILE A 86 -22.95 -23.44 24.48
N TYR A 87 -23.82 -23.81 23.54
CA TYR A 87 -24.95 -24.72 23.76
C TYR A 87 -24.68 -26.14 23.20
N GLY A 88 -23.50 -26.39 22.63
CA GLY A 88 -23.14 -27.61 21.90
C GLY A 88 -22.65 -27.30 20.48
N LEU A 89 -22.46 -28.32 19.64
CA LEU A 89 -21.95 -28.16 18.27
C LEU A 89 -22.70 -27.09 17.47
N THR A 90 -24.03 -27.13 17.47
CA THR A 90 -24.88 -26.17 16.76
C THR A 90 -26.14 -25.80 17.55
N PHE A 91 -26.75 -24.66 17.21
CA PHE A 91 -28.06 -24.23 17.69
C PHE A 91 -28.94 -23.63 16.57
N GLU A 92 -30.23 -23.50 16.86
CA GLU A 92 -31.27 -23.08 15.94
C GLU A 92 -31.18 -21.61 15.48
N ASP A 93 -31.80 -21.31 14.33
CA ASP A 93 -31.98 -19.94 13.84
C ASP A 93 -33.06 -19.25 14.67
N GLU A 94 -32.68 -18.26 15.47
CA GLU A 94 -33.59 -17.65 16.43
C GLU A 94 -34.71 -16.81 15.78
N ASN A 95 -34.36 -15.94 14.81
CA ASN A 95 -35.28 -15.31 13.86
C ASN A 95 -34.53 -14.54 12.75
N PHE A 96 -35.27 -14.09 11.72
CA PHE A 96 -34.74 -13.31 10.59
C PHE A 96 -35.41 -11.94 10.43
N LYS A 97 -35.78 -11.30 11.56
CA LYS A 97 -36.44 -9.99 11.57
C LYS A 97 -35.54 -8.90 11.00
N LEU A 98 -34.27 -8.89 11.44
CA LEU A 98 -33.25 -7.97 10.98
C LEU A 98 -32.70 -8.39 9.61
N LYS A 99 -32.25 -7.40 8.84
CA LYS A 99 -31.74 -7.56 7.47
C LYS A 99 -30.29 -7.09 7.36
N HIS A 100 -29.58 -7.56 6.34
CA HIS A 100 -28.18 -7.21 6.06
C HIS A 100 -28.11 -5.89 5.27
N GLU A 101 -28.64 -4.82 5.85
CA GLU A 101 -28.93 -3.56 5.14
C GLU A 101 -27.72 -2.68 4.84
N ARG A 102 -26.62 -2.87 5.57
CA ARG A 102 -25.47 -1.96 5.55
C ARG A 102 -24.17 -2.66 5.91
N LYS A 103 -23.07 -1.93 5.77
CA LYS A 103 -21.76 -2.33 6.25
C LYS A 103 -21.73 -2.39 7.79
N GLY A 104 -21.03 -3.37 8.33
CA GLY A 104 -20.79 -3.54 9.76
C GLY A 104 -21.87 -4.35 10.48
N MET A 105 -22.80 -4.99 9.76
CA MET A 105 -23.78 -5.89 10.38
C MET A 105 -23.08 -7.18 10.78
N LEU A 106 -23.33 -7.65 12.01
CA LEU A 106 -22.82 -8.90 12.55
C LEU A 106 -23.89 -9.99 12.43
N SER A 107 -23.53 -11.13 11.85
CA SER A 107 -24.45 -12.20 11.51
C SER A 107 -23.81 -13.58 11.62
N MET A 108 -24.62 -14.61 11.92
CA MET A 108 -24.12 -15.98 12.11
C MET A 108 -23.77 -16.63 10.77
N ALA A 109 -22.59 -17.25 10.69
CA ALA A 109 -22.28 -18.18 9.61
C ALA A 109 -22.90 -19.55 9.91
N ASN A 110 -23.43 -20.22 8.89
CA ASN A 110 -24.06 -21.52 9.02
C ASN A 110 -23.87 -22.36 7.74
N SER A 111 -24.12 -23.67 7.85
CA SER A 111 -24.05 -24.65 6.75
C SER A 111 -25.44 -25.12 6.33
N GLY A 112 -26.45 -24.26 6.49
CA GLY A 112 -27.87 -24.56 6.31
C GLY A 112 -28.71 -24.19 7.55
N PRO A 113 -30.04 -24.37 7.48
CA PRO A 113 -30.94 -23.99 8.57
C PRO A 113 -30.56 -24.65 9.90
N ASN A 114 -30.60 -23.88 10.99
CA ASN A 114 -30.36 -24.33 12.37
C ASN A 114 -28.97 -24.96 12.62
N THR A 115 -27.94 -24.47 11.94
CA THR A 115 -26.55 -24.94 12.09
C THR A 115 -25.61 -23.85 12.62
N ASN A 116 -26.12 -22.96 13.48
CA ASN A 116 -25.31 -21.87 14.04
C ASN A 116 -24.32 -22.43 15.07
N GLY A 117 -23.02 -22.12 14.94
CA GLY A 117 -21.96 -22.53 15.86
C GLY A 117 -21.31 -21.32 16.56
N SER A 118 -19.99 -21.22 16.47
CA SER A 118 -19.22 -20.02 16.87
C SER A 118 -18.92 -19.09 15.70
N GLN A 119 -18.98 -19.57 14.45
CA GLN A 119 -18.59 -18.80 13.28
C GLN A 119 -19.58 -17.66 13.01
N PHE A 120 -19.02 -16.51 12.63
CA PHE A 120 -19.78 -15.30 12.33
C PHE A 120 -19.15 -14.58 11.14
N PHE A 121 -19.89 -13.65 10.55
CA PHE A 121 -19.34 -12.70 9.61
C PHE A 121 -19.78 -11.27 9.91
N ILE A 122 -18.92 -10.33 9.55
CA ILE A 122 -19.18 -8.88 9.57
C ILE A 122 -19.30 -8.43 8.12
N THR A 123 -20.41 -7.79 7.76
CA THR A 123 -20.63 -7.32 6.40
C THR A 123 -19.71 -6.15 6.04
N ALA A 124 -19.11 -6.18 4.85
CA ALA A 124 -18.34 -5.07 4.29
C ALA A 124 -19.22 -4.14 3.41
N SER A 125 -20.37 -4.64 2.98
CA SER A 125 -21.40 -3.92 2.21
C SER A 125 -22.80 -4.44 2.55
N GLN A 126 -23.84 -3.92 1.91
CA GLN A 126 -25.20 -4.48 1.97
C GLN A 126 -25.23 -5.88 1.34
N ALA A 127 -25.92 -6.84 1.98
CA ALA A 127 -25.86 -8.25 1.62
C ALA A 127 -27.24 -8.95 1.66
N HIS A 128 -28.23 -8.42 0.93
CA HIS A 128 -29.60 -8.93 0.91
C HIS A 128 -29.76 -10.41 0.57
N ILE A 129 -28.79 -11.00 -0.15
CA ILE A 129 -28.83 -12.41 -0.51
C ILE A 129 -28.76 -13.37 0.70
N LEU A 130 -28.36 -12.84 1.86
CA LEU A 130 -28.26 -13.53 3.15
C LEU A 130 -29.52 -13.35 4.03
N ASP A 131 -30.45 -12.46 3.62
CA ASP A 131 -31.68 -12.21 4.36
C ASP A 131 -32.56 -13.46 4.40
N GLY A 132 -33.01 -13.83 5.60
CA GLY A 132 -33.80 -15.06 5.81
C GLY A 132 -32.97 -16.36 5.84
N LYS A 133 -31.64 -16.27 5.72
CA LYS A 133 -30.72 -17.41 5.76
C LYS A 133 -29.75 -17.35 6.94
N ASN A 134 -29.30 -16.15 7.30
CA ASN A 134 -28.34 -15.92 8.37
C ASN A 134 -28.94 -14.98 9.42
N VAL A 135 -28.80 -15.33 10.68
CA VAL A 135 -29.34 -14.57 11.82
C VAL A 135 -28.45 -13.35 12.05
N VAL A 136 -29.00 -12.15 11.82
CA VAL A 136 -28.34 -10.88 12.19
C VAL A 136 -28.56 -10.64 13.68
N PHE A 137 -27.48 -10.38 14.41
CA PHE A 137 -27.53 -10.28 15.87
C PHE A 137 -26.72 -9.13 16.48
N GLY A 138 -26.11 -8.29 15.65
CA GLY A 138 -25.43 -7.09 16.14
C GLY A 138 -24.94 -6.18 15.01
N ARG A 139 -24.19 -5.15 15.40
CA ARG A 139 -23.45 -4.29 14.47
C ARG A 139 -22.19 -3.73 15.09
N VAL A 140 -21.21 -3.44 14.25
CA VAL A 140 -20.02 -2.66 14.59
C VAL A 140 -20.43 -1.20 14.77
N ILE A 141 -20.21 -0.65 15.97
CA ILE A 141 -20.49 0.74 16.34
C ILE A 141 -19.23 1.61 16.40
N ARG A 142 -18.05 1.01 16.59
CA ARG A 142 -16.73 1.66 16.46
C ARG A 142 -15.76 0.76 15.72
N GLY A 143 -14.80 1.33 15.00
CA GLY A 143 -13.82 0.55 14.25
C GLY A 143 -14.33 0.10 12.88
N LEU A 144 -15.32 0.78 12.29
CA LEU A 144 -15.78 0.50 10.93
C LEU A 144 -14.66 0.62 9.88
N GLY A 145 -13.63 1.42 10.15
CA GLY A 145 -12.44 1.49 9.33
C GLY A 145 -11.56 0.24 9.40
N MET A 146 -11.59 -0.50 10.52
CA MET A 146 -10.92 -1.81 10.63
C MET A 146 -11.47 -2.80 9.61
N ILE A 147 -12.79 -2.80 9.40
CA ILE A 147 -13.43 -3.61 8.36
C ILE A 147 -12.85 -3.27 6.97
N ARG A 148 -12.64 -1.97 6.66
CA ARG A 148 -12.01 -1.58 5.37
C ARG A 148 -10.57 -2.07 5.29
N ALA A 149 -9.81 -1.96 6.38
CA ALA A 149 -8.43 -2.39 6.41
C ALA A 149 -8.30 -3.89 6.13
N ILE A 150 -9.12 -4.72 6.79
CA ILE A 150 -9.16 -6.17 6.58
C ILE A 150 -9.63 -6.50 5.16
N GLU A 151 -10.68 -5.85 4.68
CA GLU A 151 -11.27 -6.08 3.35
C GLU A 151 -10.28 -5.81 2.18
N HIS A 152 -9.26 -4.98 2.40
CA HIS A 152 -8.25 -4.63 1.38
C HIS A 152 -6.98 -5.48 1.46
N ILE A 153 -6.90 -6.43 2.40
CA ILE A 153 -5.84 -7.41 2.43
C ILE A 153 -5.97 -8.30 1.19
N LYS A 154 -4.84 -8.63 0.57
CA LYS A 154 -4.81 -9.56 -0.56
C LYS A 154 -5.24 -10.95 -0.08
N THR A 155 -6.12 -11.60 -0.83
CA THR A 155 -6.61 -12.94 -0.52
C THR A 155 -6.25 -13.92 -1.63
N SER A 156 -6.26 -15.21 -1.31
CA SER A 156 -6.29 -16.27 -2.31
C SER A 156 -7.62 -16.29 -3.07
N ASP A 157 -7.71 -17.10 -4.12
CA ASP A 157 -8.94 -17.31 -4.90
C ASP A 157 -10.08 -17.87 -4.05
N ASP A 158 -9.74 -18.66 -3.02
CA ASP A 158 -10.68 -19.23 -2.03
C ASP A 158 -10.98 -18.26 -0.87
N GLY A 159 -10.54 -17.00 -0.96
CA GLY A 159 -10.84 -15.94 0.00
C GLY A 159 -10.03 -15.98 1.30
N PHE A 160 -8.97 -16.78 1.40
CA PHE A 160 -8.08 -16.78 2.57
C PHE A 160 -7.14 -15.57 2.53
N PRO A 161 -7.03 -14.76 3.60
CA PRO A 161 -6.08 -13.65 3.64
C PRO A 161 -4.61 -14.09 3.56
N ASP A 162 -3.82 -13.44 2.71
CA ASP A 162 -2.35 -13.62 2.63
C ASP A 162 -1.65 -13.20 3.92
N LEU A 163 -2.28 -12.29 4.67
CA LEU A 163 -1.80 -11.77 5.94
C LEU A 163 -2.73 -12.26 7.06
N PRO A 164 -2.20 -12.88 8.13
CA PRO A 164 -3.02 -13.31 9.26
C PRO A 164 -3.82 -12.15 9.85
N VAL A 165 -5.12 -12.35 10.05
CA VAL A 165 -6.04 -11.41 10.68
C VAL A 165 -6.55 -12.04 11.97
N ILE A 166 -5.95 -11.69 13.10
CA ILE A 166 -6.15 -12.38 14.39
C ILE A 166 -6.93 -11.49 15.35
N ILE A 167 -7.83 -12.09 16.12
CA ILE A 167 -8.47 -11.49 17.29
C ILE A 167 -7.51 -11.67 18.47
N GLU A 168 -6.66 -10.69 18.73
CA GLU A 168 -5.64 -10.74 19.80
C GLU A 168 -6.25 -10.73 21.20
N ASP A 169 -7.35 -10.00 21.36
CA ASP A 169 -8.10 -9.93 22.60
C ASP A 169 -9.57 -9.64 22.31
N CYS A 170 -10.45 -10.09 23.19
CA CYS A 170 -11.88 -9.82 23.09
C CYS A 170 -12.53 -9.87 24.46
N GLY A 171 -13.72 -9.28 24.58
CA GLY A 171 -14.45 -9.27 25.84
C GLY A 171 -15.75 -8.50 25.77
N GLU A 172 -16.44 -8.46 26.90
CA GLU A 172 -17.62 -7.61 27.12
C GLU A 172 -17.20 -6.26 27.72
N ILE A 173 -17.80 -5.18 27.22
CA ILE A 173 -17.62 -3.82 27.75
C ILE A 173 -18.77 -3.56 28.72
N PRO A 174 -18.49 -3.27 30.01
CA PRO A 174 -19.53 -2.95 30.99
C PRO A 174 -20.38 -1.74 30.55
N GLU A 175 -21.62 -1.70 31.04
CA GLU A 175 -22.49 -0.54 30.83
C GLU A 175 -21.84 0.73 31.43
N GLY A 176 -21.83 1.81 30.65
CA GLY A 176 -21.20 3.07 31.05
C GLY A 176 -19.66 3.10 30.98
N ALA A 177 -19.00 1.97 30.71
CA ALA A 177 -17.56 1.97 30.46
C ALA A 177 -17.21 2.57 29.09
N ASP A 178 -16.01 3.15 29.02
CA ASP A 178 -15.42 3.65 27.79
C ASP A 178 -15.19 2.52 26.78
N ASP A 179 -15.38 2.83 25.49
CA ASP A 179 -15.21 1.87 24.39
C ASP A 179 -13.75 1.39 24.25
N GLY A 180 -12.79 2.12 24.82
CA GLY A 180 -11.36 1.81 24.74
C GLY A 180 -10.78 2.03 23.34
N THR A 181 -11.41 2.86 22.52
CA THR A 181 -10.99 3.16 21.13
C THR A 181 -10.12 4.40 21.03
N ILE A 182 -10.15 5.26 22.05
CA ILE A 182 -9.30 6.45 22.19
C ILE A 182 -8.10 6.10 23.06
N ASN A 183 -6.91 6.60 22.70
CA ASN A 183 -5.66 6.31 23.40
C ASN A 183 -5.42 4.79 23.57
N PHE A 184 -5.82 3.99 22.59
CA PHE A 184 -5.76 2.53 22.61
C PHE A 184 -4.33 2.01 22.90
N PHE A 185 -3.32 2.66 22.29
CA PHE A 185 -1.90 2.32 22.49
C PHE A 185 -1.27 2.97 23.74
N LYS A 186 -2.06 3.71 24.54
CA LYS A 186 -1.62 4.37 25.78
C LYS A 186 -0.43 5.32 25.59
N ASP A 187 -0.37 6.00 24.46
CA ASP A 187 0.68 6.95 24.08
C ASP A 187 0.29 8.41 24.28
N GLY A 188 -0.94 8.67 24.75
CA GLY A 188 -1.47 10.01 25.01
C GLY A 188 -2.26 10.60 23.84
N ASP A 189 -2.36 9.91 22.70
CA ASP A 189 -3.16 10.34 21.57
C ASP A 189 -4.66 10.20 21.87
N THR A 190 -5.33 11.35 22.02
CA THR A 190 -6.75 11.43 22.40
C THR A 190 -7.70 11.43 21.20
N TYR A 191 -7.19 11.31 19.97
CA TYR A 191 -8.03 11.22 18.79
C TYR A 191 -8.37 9.75 18.50
N PRO A 192 -9.59 9.39 18.08
CA PRO A 192 -9.88 8.05 17.59
C PRO A 192 -9.04 7.70 16.36
N ASP A 193 -8.64 6.44 16.20
CA ASP A 193 -7.84 5.99 15.05
C ASP A 193 -8.54 6.17 13.70
N TRP A 194 -9.87 6.10 13.73
CA TRP A 194 -10.74 6.41 12.60
C TRP A 194 -11.58 7.63 12.92
N PRO A 195 -11.38 8.77 12.23
CA PRO A 195 -12.12 10.00 12.54
C PRO A 195 -13.65 9.89 12.37
N ILE A 196 -14.16 8.89 11.64
CA ILE A 196 -15.60 8.61 11.59
C ILE A 196 -16.17 8.21 12.95
N ASP A 197 -15.34 7.63 13.83
CA ASP A 197 -15.70 7.18 15.17
C ASP A 197 -15.74 8.32 16.19
N LEU A 198 -15.45 9.58 15.79
CA LEU A 198 -15.70 10.77 16.62
C LEU A 198 -17.19 10.90 16.94
N ASP A 199 -17.49 11.02 18.24
CA ASP A 199 -18.85 11.23 18.76
C ASP A 199 -19.46 12.52 18.26
N VAL A 200 -18.70 13.60 18.36
CA VAL A 200 -19.04 14.91 17.81
C VAL A 200 -17.99 15.23 16.77
N LYS A 201 -18.45 15.48 15.54
CA LYS A 201 -17.57 15.89 14.43
C LYS A 201 -17.56 17.41 14.41
N PRO A 202 -16.43 18.06 14.72
CA PRO A 202 -16.40 19.51 14.72
C PRO A 202 -16.57 20.06 13.30
N ASP A 203 -17.29 21.17 13.19
CA ASP A 203 -17.44 21.89 11.92
C ASP A 203 -16.22 22.78 11.65
N GLU A 204 -15.61 23.31 12.71
CA GLU A 204 -14.46 24.19 12.64
C GLU A 204 -13.22 23.51 12.03
N VAL A 205 -12.79 23.99 10.86
CA VAL A 205 -11.58 23.52 10.16
C VAL A 205 -10.33 23.61 11.05
N ALA A 206 -10.24 24.62 11.91
CA ALA A 206 -9.10 24.80 12.82
C ALA A 206 -8.92 23.60 13.77
N TRP A 207 -10.01 22.99 14.23
CA TRP A 207 -9.95 21.80 15.07
C TRP A 207 -9.30 20.63 14.32
N TRP A 208 -9.67 20.42 13.06
CA TRP A 208 -9.13 19.34 12.23
C TRP A 208 -7.65 19.55 11.92
N ILE A 209 -7.25 20.79 11.61
CA ILE A 209 -5.84 21.14 11.41
C ILE A 209 -5.03 20.84 12.68
N ASN A 210 -5.53 21.26 13.85
CA ASN A 210 -4.89 20.98 15.13
C ASN A 210 -4.79 19.48 15.43
N ALA A 211 -5.82 18.70 15.08
CA ALA A 211 -5.80 17.25 15.20
C ALA A 211 -4.72 16.62 14.32
N VAL A 212 -4.65 17.01 13.04
CA VAL A 212 -3.62 16.54 12.10
C VAL A 212 -2.21 16.84 12.62
N ASP A 213 -1.97 18.08 13.07
CA ASP A 213 -0.67 18.50 13.58
C ASP A 213 -0.28 17.76 14.87
N SER A 214 -1.24 17.56 15.78
CA SER A 214 -1.02 16.78 17.00
C SER A 214 -0.67 15.32 16.69
N ILE A 215 -1.43 14.66 15.81
CA ILE A 215 -1.21 13.26 15.43
C ILE A 215 0.13 13.10 14.70
N LYS A 216 0.46 14.03 13.80
CA LYS A 216 1.79 14.11 13.17
C LYS A 216 2.90 14.25 14.22
N GLY A 217 2.67 15.06 15.26
CA GLY A 217 3.54 15.22 16.42
C GLY A 217 3.87 13.89 17.08
N PHE A 218 2.86 13.09 17.43
CA PHE A 218 3.05 11.74 17.98
C PHE A 218 3.85 10.84 17.03
N GLY A 219 3.58 10.88 15.72
CA GLY A 219 4.38 10.14 14.74
C GLY A 219 5.87 10.52 14.77
N ASN A 220 6.17 11.81 14.90
CA ASN A 220 7.55 12.30 15.02
C ASN A 220 8.21 11.84 16.32
N GLU A 221 7.46 11.74 17.42
CA GLU A 221 7.97 11.24 18.69
C GLU A 221 8.31 9.75 18.63
N HIS A 222 7.45 8.92 18.04
CA HIS A 222 7.75 7.51 17.81
C HIS A 222 8.94 7.33 16.87
N TYR A 223 9.07 8.17 15.83
CA TYR A 223 10.25 8.16 14.96
C TYR A 223 11.56 8.40 15.73
N LYS A 224 11.57 9.37 16.65
CA LYS A 224 12.74 9.67 17.49
C LYS A 224 13.09 8.52 18.44
N LYS A 225 12.10 7.73 18.84
CA LYS A 225 12.27 6.51 19.65
C LYS A 225 12.65 5.28 18.81
N GLU A 226 12.86 5.46 17.50
CA GLU A 226 13.10 4.39 16.52
C GLU A 226 11.97 3.36 16.41
N ASP A 227 10.77 3.71 16.90
CA ASP A 227 9.55 2.94 16.74
C ASP A 227 8.88 3.31 15.41
N TYR A 228 9.50 2.87 14.32
CA TYR A 228 9.09 3.23 12.97
C TYR A 228 7.70 2.68 12.61
N LYS A 229 7.28 1.55 13.19
CA LYS A 229 5.95 0.97 12.93
C LYS A 229 4.86 1.84 13.53
N MET A 230 5.00 2.25 14.80
CA MET A 230 4.04 3.16 15.43
C MET A 230 4.07 4.55 14.79
N ALA A 231 5.25 5.03 14.39
CA ALA A 231 5.36 6.29 13.65
C ALA A 231 4.52 6.26 12.36
N ILE A 232 4.64 5.19 11.55
CA ILE A 232 3.82 5.00 10.35
C ILE A 232 2.32 4.94 10.69
N ARG A 233 1.94 4.26 11.77
CA ARG A 233 0.53 4.20 12.22
C ARG A 233 -0.02 5.61 12.47
N LYS A 234 0.72 6.45 13.20
CA LYS A 234 0.33 7.84 13.48
C LYS A 234 0.31 8.69 12.21
N TYR A 235 1.29 8.56 11.32
CA TYR A 235 1.28 9.29 10.05
C TYR A 235 0.09 8.91 9.17
N ARG A 236 -0.23 7.62 9.03
CA ARG A 236 -1.43 7.16 8.32
C ARG A 236 -2.71 7.70 8.94
N LYS A 237 -2.78 7.76 10.27
CA LYS A 237 -3.89 8.38 10.99
C LYS A 237 -4.01 9.86 10.68
N ALA A 238 -2.90 10.62 10.71
CA ALA A 238 -2.90 12.04 10.38
C ALA A 238 -3.41 12.28 8.96
N VAL A 239 -2.99 11.47 7.97
CA VAL A 239 -3.50 11.55 6.59
C VAL A 239 -5.02 11.35 6.53
N ARG A 240 -5.57 10.37 7.27
CA ARG A 240 -7.04 10.17 7.33
C ARG A 240 -7.78 11.40 7.85
N TYR A 241 -7.21 12.10 8.83
CA TYR A 241 -7.79 13.34 9.35
C TYR A 241 -7.65 14.49 8.34
N THR A 242 -6.56 14.55 7.58
CA THR A 242 -6.40 15.52 6.49
C THR A 242 -7.48 15.33 5.42
N ASP A 243 -7.73 14.09 5.01
CA ASP A 243 -8.70 13.82 3.93
C ASP A 243 -10.12 14.28 4.32
N LEU A 244 -10.56 14.05 5.57
CA LEU A 244 -11.84 14.57 6.05
C LEU A 244 -11.86 16.08 6.32
N CYS A 245 -10.70 16.67 6.62
CA CYS A 245 -10.58 18.12 6.80
C CYS A 245 -10.86 18.86 5.49
N TRP A 246 -10.52 18.26 4.33
CA TRP A 246 -10.81 18.84 3.02
C TRP A 246 -12.30 18.82 2.65
N ASP A 247 -13.08 17.92 3.24
CA ASP A 247 -14.54 17.84 3.00
C ASP A 247 -15.33 18.91 3.78
N LYS A 248 -14.66 19.79 4.54
CA LYS A 248 -15.29 20.82 5.37
C LYS A 248 -15.66 22.05 4.55
N GLU A 249 -16.85 22.62 4.79
CA GLU A 249 -17.39 23.74 4.02
C GLU A 249 -16.50 25.01 4.09
N ASP A 250 -15.89 25.27 5.25
CA ASP A 250 -15.04 26.45 5.48
C ASP A 250 -13.59 26.31 4.96
N ILE A 251 -13.32 25.32 4.12
CA ILE A 251 -12.00 25.16 3.50
C ILE A 251 -11.82 26.18 2.37
N ASP A 252 -10.86 27.07 2.54
CA ASP A 252 -10.45 28.03 1.52
C ASP A 252 -9.13 27.58 0.86
N GLU A 253 -8.72 28.27 -0.21
CA GLU A 253 -7.50 27.92 -0.95
C GLU A 253 -6.25 27.96 -0.06
N ALA A 254 -6.16 28.91 0.86
CA ALA A 254 -4.99 29.06 1.73
C ALA A 254 -4.89 27.90 2.74
N LYS A 255 -6.00 27.51 3.36
CA LYS A 255 -6.07 26.34 4.25
C LYS A 255 -5.84 25.04 3.47
N SER A 256 -6.39 24.93 2.26
CA SER A 256 -6.17 23.78 1.38
C SER A 256 -4.69 23.62 1.02
N GLU A 257 -4.00 24.71 0.66
CA GLU A 257 -2.56 24.72 0.41
C GLU A 257 -1.76 24.32 1.66
N CYS A 258 -2.14 24.83 2.83
CA CYS A 258 -1.53 24.45 4.11
C CYS A 258 -1.67 22.94 4.40
N LEU A 259 -2.87 22.38 4.19
CA LEU A 259 -3.13 20.95 4.36
C LEU A 259 -2.32 20.10 3.37
N ARG A 260 -2.22 20.51 2.10
CA ARG A 260 -1.38 19.84 1.08
C ARG A 260 0.09 19.79 1.52
N LYS A 261 0.64 20.92 1.98
CA LYS A 261 2.01 20.99 2.53
C LYS A 261 2.17 20.07 3.74
N THR A 262 1.21 20.05 4.66
CA THR A 262 1.25 19.17 5.84
C THR A 262 1.15 17.70 5.46
N LYS A 263 0.29 17.31 4.52
CA LYS A 263 0.18 15.94 4.00
C LYS A 263 1.48 15.51 3.33
N SER A 264 2.06 16.36 2.49
CA SER A 264 3.37 16.13 1.87
C SER A 264 4.47 15.87 2.92
N GLN A 265 4.51 16.65 4.00
CA GLN A 265 5.45 16.41 5.10
C GLN A 265 5.22 15.08 5.81
N ILE A 266 3.96 14.74 6.11
CA ILE A 266 3.60 13.48 6.77
C ILE A 266 4.02 12.28 5.91
N LEU A 267 3.74 12.32 4.61
CA LEU A 267 4.09 11.28 3.66
C LEU A 267 5.62 11.13 3.51
N ALA A 268 6.37 12.25 3.45
CA ALA A 268 7.83 12.21 3.44
C ALA A 268 8.41 11.58 4.74
N ASN A 269 7.78 11.84 5.90
CA ASN A 269 8.18 11.20 7.16
C ASN A 269 7.82 9.70 7.19
N SER A 270 6.66 9.32 6.67
CA SER A 270 6.26 7.92 6.51
C SER A 270 7.22 7.16 5.59
N SER A 271 7.60 7.76 4.46
CA SER A 271 8.62 7.23 3.54
C SER A 271 9.94 6.96 4.26
N ALA A 272 10.40 7.90 5.09
CA ALA A 272 11.61 7.74 5.89
C ALA A 272 11.54 6.54 6.84
N CYS A 273 10.38 6.27 7.45
CA CYS A 273 10.17 5.11 8.32
C CYS A 273 10.23 3.81 7.51
N LYS A 274 9.57 3.76 6.36
CA LYS A 274 9.53 2.58 5.50
C LYS A 274 10.91 2.22 4.95
N LEU A 275 11.73 3.22 4.61
CA LEU A 275 13.14 3.00 4.27
C LEU A 275 13.92 2.32 5.40
N LYS A 276 13.68 2.72 6.66
CA LYS A 276 14.31 2.11 7.85
C LYS A 276 13.85 0.67 8.08
N LEU A 277 12.60 0.36 7.73
CA LEU A 277 12.03 -0.99 7.82
C LEU A 277 12.35 -1.87 6.59
N GLY A 278 13.00 -1.33 5.56
CA GLY A 278 13.32 -2.06 4.33
C GLY A 278 12.14 -2.20 3.34
N ASP A 279 11.00 -1.56 3.61
CA ASP A 279 9.87 -1.47 2.66
C ASP A 279 10.17 -0.41 1.60
N LEU A 280 11.02 -0.76 0.64
CA LEU A 280 11.48 0.15 -0.40
C LEU A 280 10.32 0.61 -1.29
N THR A 281 9.44 -0.31 -1.69
CA THR A 281 8.30 -0.02 -2.57
C THR A 281 7.32 0.93 -1.89
N GLY A 282 6.95 0.65 -0.64
CA GLY A 282 6.08 1.54 0.12
C GLY A 282 6.72 2.89 0.42
N ALA A 283 8.05 2.94 0.61
CA ALA A 283 8.77 4.19 0.79
C ALA A 283 8.74 5.06 -0.46
N LEU A 284 8.93 4.45 -1.64
CA LEU A 284 8.88 5.16 -2.92
C LEU A 284 7.47 5.71 -3.18
N LEU A 285 6.44 4.89 -2.96
CA LEU A 285 5.03 5.32 -3.11
C LEU A 285 4.70 6.53 -2.23
N ASP A 286 5.12 6.52 -0.96
CA ASP A 286 4.89 7.65 -0.06
C ASP A 286 5.69 8.88 -0.48
N ALA A 287 6.91 8.71 -1.00
CA ALA A 287 7.72 9.83 -1.48
C ALA A 287 7.12 10.47 -2.74
N ASP A 288 6.63 9.67 -3.68
CA ASP A 288 5.97 10.15 -4.90
C ASP A 288 4.68 10.92 -4.55
N ALA A 289 3.86 10.38 -3.65
CA ALA A 289 2.66 11.06 -3.17
C ALA A 289 3.01 12.37 -2.43
N ALA A 290 4.10 12.38 -1.64
CA ALA A 290 4.57 13.59 -0.99
C ALA A 290 5.01 14.67 -1.99
N ILE A 291 5.67 14.29 -3.09
CA ILE A 291 6.06 15.24 -4.16
C ILE A 291 4.82 15.80 -4.86
N TYR A 292 3.82 14.95 -5.12
CA TYR A 292 2.56 15.38 -5.75
C TYR A 292 1.82 16.42 -4.91
N ASP A 293 1.73 16.20 -3.59
CA ASP A 293 1.04 17.14 -2.68
C ASP A 293 1.88 18.38 -2.33
N GLY A 294 3.20 18.35 -2.56
CA GLY A 294 4.11 19.43 -2.19
C GLY A 294 5.34 19.46 -3.09
N GLU A 295 5.24 20.17 -4.21
CA GLU A 295 6.29 20.24 -5.24
C GLU A 295 7.61 20.87 -4.74
N ASP A 296 7.57 21.62 -3.64
CA ASP A 296 8.72 22.25 -2.99
C ASP A 296 9.27 21.44 -1.80
N ASN A 297 8.77 20.22 -1.56
CA ASN A 297 9.21 19.39 -0.45
C ASN A 297 10.55 18.70 -0.73
N VAL A 298 11.64 19.37 -0.34
CA VAL A 298 13.02 18.87 -0.43
C VAL A 298 13.18 17.47 0.19
N LYS A 299 12.52 17.21 1.33
CA LYS A 299 12.62 15.91 2.03
C LYS A 299 12.01 14.79 1.19
N ALA A 300 10.92 15.06 0.48
CA ALA A 300 10.25 14.07 -0.36
C ALA A 300 11.15 13.61 -1.51
N PHE A 301 11.74 14.54 -2.27
CA PHE A 301 12.73 14.22 -3.31
C PHE A 301 13.96 13.51 -2.76
N TYR A 302 14.43 13.91 -1.58
CA TYR A 302 15.54 13.23 -0.91
C TYR A 302 15.19 11.77 -0.56
N ARG A 303 14.00 11.51 0.01
CA ARG A 303 13.54 10.13 0.31
C ARG A 303 13.32 9.30 -0.94
N GLN A 304 12.78 9.90 -2.00
CA GLN A 304 12.64 9.26 -3.31
C GLN A 304 14.01 8.80 -3.84
N GLY A 305 15.02 9.68 -3.76
CA GLY A 305 16.40 9.35 -4.14
C GLY A 305 17.00 8.22 -3.30
N GLU A 306 16.79 8.22 -1.98
CA GLU A 306 17.21 7.13 -1.09
C GLU A 306 16.54 5.80 -1.45
N ALA A 307 15.24 5.80 -1.74
CA ALA A 307 14.49 4.62 -2.17
C ALA A 307 15.04 4.05 -3.49
N TYR A 308 15.23 4.89 -4.51
CA TYR A 308 15.81 4.47 -5.78
C TYR A 308 17.25 3.97 -5.63
N MET A 309 18.07 4.58 -4.76
CA MET A 309 19.41 4.08 -4.45
C MET A 309 19.38 2.67 -3.88
N ALA A 310 18.46 2.42 -2.94
CA ALA A 310 18.28 1.11 -2.31
C ALA A 310 17.75 0.07 -3.32
N MET A 311 16.91 0.47 -4.27
CA MET A 311 16.43 -0.37 -5.38
C MET A 311 17.44 -0.53 -6.54
N ASN A 312 18.63 0.06 -6.45
CA ASN A 312 19.65 0.07 -7.51
C ASN A 312 19.23 0.80 -8.82
N ALA A 313 18.19 1.64 -8.76
CA ALA A 313 17.75 2.53 -9.84
C ALA A 313 18.55 3.85 -9.81
N ILE A 314 19.86 3.75 -10.07
CA ILE A 314 20.83 4.82 -9.76
C ILE A 314 20.56 6.12 -10.55
N ASP A 315 20.15 6.02 -11.83
CA ASP A 315 19.89 7.21 -12.64
C ASP A 315 18.70 8.01 -12.12
N ALA A 316 17.61 7.33 -11.76
CA ALA A 316 16.42 7.93 -11.14
C ALA A 316 16.75 8.54 -9.76
N ALA A 317 17.61 7.88 -8.98
CA ALA A 317 18.09 8.44 -7.72
C ALA A 317 18.86 9.75 -7.94
N ALA A 318 19.79 9.79 -8.90
CA ALA A 318 20.56 10.98 -9.20
C ALA A 318 19.66 12.14 -9.67
N GLU A 319 18.62 11.86 -10.46
CA GLU A 319 17.62 12.86 -10.83
C GLU A 319 16.87 13.43 -9.62
N SER A 320 16.43 12.54 -8.72
CA SER A 320 15.71 12.92 -7.50
C SER A 320 16.58 13.80 -6.60
N PHE A 321 17.84 13.43 -6.37
CA PHE A 321 18.77 14.25 -5.58
C PHE A 321 19.12 15.59 -6.25
N LYS A 322 19.18 15.65 -7.58
CA LYS A 322 19.36 16.92 -8.30
C LYS A 322 18.19 17.86 -8.08
N LYS A 323 16.95 17.37 -8.15
CA LYS A 323 15.74 18.17 -7.85
C LYS A 323 15.76 18.66 -6.40
N ALA A 324 16.08 17.79 -5.45
CA ALA A 324 16.23 18.18 -4.04
C ALA A 324 17.30 19.27 -3.85
N LEU A 325 18.43 19.17 -4.55
CA LEU A 325 19.52 20.16 -4.48
C LEU A 325 19.18 21.48 -5.18
N GLN A 326 18.33 21.47 -6.22
CA GLN A 326 17.84 22.71 -6.84
C GLN A 326 17.01 23.53 -5.86
N LEU A 327 16.20 22.86 -5.03
CA LEU A 327 15.40 23.49 -3.98
C LEU A 327 16.25 23.94 -2.78
N GLU A 328 17.29 23.17 -2.40
CA GLU A 328 18.19 23.52 -1.30
C GLU A 328 19.69 23.41 -1.70
N PRO A 329 20.24 24.39 -2.44
CA PRO A 329 21.58 24.31 -3.04
C PRO A 329 22.75 24.18 -2.06
N ASN A 330 22.54 24.53 -0.80
CA ASN A 330 23.57 24.52 0.24
C ASN A 330 23.54 23.27 1.11
N ASN A 331 22.64 22.32 0.87
CA ASN A 331 22.53 21.12 1.68
C ASN A 331 23.68 20.14 1.41
N GLY A 332 24.62 20.04 2.37
CA GLY A 332 25.78 19.16 2.28
C GLY A 332 25.44 17.67 2.24
N GLY A 333 24.34 17.26 2.88
CA GLY A 333 23.86 15.88 2.88
C GLY A 333 23.42 15.44 1.48
N ILE A 334 22.59 16.26 0.82
CA ILE A 334 22.11 16.00 -0.55
C ILE A 334 23.27 15.96 -1.54
N LYS A 335 24.24 16.88 -1.42
CA LYS A 335 25.45 16.88 -2.27
C LYS A 335 26.24 15.58 -2.16
N LYS A 336 26.39 15.06 -0.94
CA LYS A 336 27.10 13.81 -0.67
C LYS A 336 26.41 12.61 -1.34
N GLU A 337 25.09 12.48 -1.18
CA GLU A 337 24.33 11.39 -1.78
C GLU A 337 24.29 11.47 -3.31
N LEU A 338 24.14 12.68 -3.87
CA LEU A 338 24.24 12.90 -5.31
C LEU A 338 25.62 12.49 -5.85
N ALA A 339 26.70 12.86 -5.16
CA ALA A 339 28.05 12.46 -5.54
C ALA A 339 28.23 10.93 -5.49
N ALA A 340 27.64 10.27 -4.49
CA ALA A 340 27.65 8.81 -4.38
C ALA A 340 26.89 8.14 -5.54
N ALA A 341 25.72 8.66 -5.91
CA ALA A 341 24.96 8.19 -7.07
C ALA A 341 25.74 8.39 -8.38
N MET A 342 26.28 9.59 -8.61
CA MET A 342 27.09 9.89 -9.80
C MET A 342 28.35 9.01 -9.91
N LYS A 343 28.99 8.69 -8.78
CA LYS A 343 30.12 7.76 -8.75
C LYS A 343 29.72 6.36 -9.23
N LYS A 344 28.55 5.85 -8.79
CA LYS A 344 28.02 4.56 -9.25
C LYS A 344 27.68 4.57 -10.75
N ILE A 345 27.10 5.66 -11.27
CA ILE A 345 26.80 5.82 -12.71
C ILE A 345 28.10 5.77 -13.52
N ASN A 346 29.09 6.58 -13.14
CA ASN A 346 30.39 6.62 -13.82
C ASN A 346 31.10 5.27 -13.79
N TYR A 347 30.99 4.53 -12.68
CA TYR A 347 31.52 3.18 -12.59
C TYR A 347 30.84 2.22 -13.58
N LYS A 348 29.50 2.24 -13.70
CA LYS A 348 28.77 1.43 -14.69
C LYS A 348 29.21 1.76 -16.12
N LEU A 349 29.28 3.04 -16.45
CA LEU A 349 29.73 3.51 -17.78
C LEU A 349 31.17 3.08 -18.10
N ASP A 350 32.06 3.08 -17.12
CA ASP A 350 33.44 2.61 -17.30
C ASP A 350 33.50 1.09 -17.56
N GLN A 351 32.69 0.30 -16.86
CA GLN A 351 32.59 -1.15 -17.11
C GLN A 351 32.02 -1.46 -18.50
N GLU A 352 30.98 -0.74 -18.92
CA GLU A 352 30.41 -0.87 -20.27
C GLU A 352 31.44 -0.55 -21.34
N LYS A 353 32.16 0.58 -21.20
CA LYS A 353 33.26 0.95 -22.13
C LYS A 353 34.32 -0.14 -22.23
N LYS A 354 34.74 -0.71 -21.11
CA LYS A 354 35.70 -1.84 -21.07
C LYS A 354 35.13 -3.09 -21.75
N GLY A 355 33.84 -3.37 -21.57
CA GLY A 355 33.14 -4.47 -22.24
C GLY A 355 33.11 -4.31 -23.75
N TYR A 356 32.69 -3.13 -24.24
CA TYR A 356 32.69 -2.83 -25.67
C TYR A 356 34.10 -2.91 -26.27
N ALA A 357 35.10 -2.34 -25.59
CA ALA A 357 36.49 -2.42 -26.05
C ALA A 357 36.97 -3.88 -26.24
N LYS A 358 36.61 -4.79 -25.32
CA LYS A 358 36.89 -6.23 -25.46
C LYS A 358 36.15 -6.86 -26.65
N MET A 359 34.87 -6.53 -26.86
CA MET A 359 34.11 -7.06 -28.01
C MET A 359 34.69 -6.63 -29.36
N PHE A 360 35.16 -5.39 -29.48
CA PHE A 360 35.81 -4.91 -30.71
C PHE A 360 37.18 -5.55 -30.94
N GLN A 361 37.95 -5.85 -29.87
CA GLN A 361 39.19 -6.62 -29.99
C GLN A 361 38.95 -8.05 -30.50
N ILE A 362 37.91 -8.73 -30.00
CA ILE A 362 37.55 -10.11 -30.42
C ILE A 362 37.11 -10.14 -31.89
N ARG A 363 36.38 -9.12 -32.38
CA ARG A 363 35.95 -9.04 -33.78
C ARG A 363 37.09 -8.80 -34.77
N ILE A 364 38.16 -8.09 -34.37
CA ILE A 364 39.35 -7.92 -35.23
C ILE A 364 40.08 -9.27 -35.44
N SER A 365 40.00 -10.19 -34.48
CA SER A 365 40.51 -11.57 -34.67
C SER A 365 39.65 -12.43 -35.60
N PHE A 366 38.40 -12.04 -35.87
CA PHE A 366 37.47 -12.68 -36.81
C PHE A 366 37.35 -11.88 -38.12
N SER A 367 38.47 -11.50 -38.73
CA SER A 367 38.48 -10.98 -40.11
C SER A 367 38.57 -12.13 -41.12
N TRP A 368 37.71 -12.08 -42.12
CA TRP A 368 37.41 -13.13 -43.10
C TRP A 368 38.61 -13.62 -43.92
N SER A 369 38.71 -14.94 -44.10
CA SER A 369 39.41 -15.52 -45.25
C SER A 369 38.39 -15.72 -46.38
N ILE A 370 38.26 -14.73 -47.27
CA ILE A 370 37.65 -14.94 -48.58
C ILE A 370 38.77 -15.34 -49.53
N LYS A 371 38.84 -16.62 -49.90
CA LYS A 371 39.64 -17.06 -51.05
C LYS A 371 38.91 -16.65 -52.33
N THR A 372 39.39 -15.59 -52.99
CA THR A 372 39.12 -15.39 -54.41
C THR A 372 40.26 -15.99 -55.23
N ASN A 373 39.94 -17.03 -56.02
CA ASN A 373 40.82 -17.55 -57.05
C ASN A 373 40.89 -16.56 -58.22
N CYS A 374 41.70 -15.51 -58.10
CA CYS A 374 42.35 -14.82 -59.21
C CYS A 374 43.17 -13.66 -58.69
N GLY A 375 44.50 -13.73 -58.85
CA GLY A 375 45.42 -12.59 -58.96
C GLY A 375 45.55 -11.68 -57.73
N GLU A 376 46.76 -11.64 -57.17
CA GLU A 376 47.15 -10.61 -56.19
C GLU A 376 46.81 -9.20 -56.70
N SER A 377 45.88 -8.55 -56.02
CA SER A 377 45.80 -7.10 -55.98
C SER A 377 45.89 -6.69 -54.52
N LYS A 378 46.97 -5.96 -54.19
CA LYS A 378 47.12 -5.31 -52.88
C LYS A 378 45.93 -4.38 -52.68
N LEU A 379 45.08 -4.67 -51.72
CA LEU A 379 44.28 -3.63 -51.07
C LEU A 379 45.25 -2.87 -50.15
N GLU A 380 45.69 -1.70 -50.61
CA GLU A 380 46.38 -0.72 -49.78
C GLU A 380 45.60 -0.53 -48.48
N GLN A 381 46.32 -0.47 -47.36
CA GLN A 381 45.77 0.01 -46.10
C GLN A 381 45.08 1.34 -46.36
N ILE A 382 43.76 1.38 -46.17
CA ILE A 382 43.05 2.65 -46.05
C ILE A 382 43.49 3.25 -44.72
N SER A 383 44.54 4.07 -44.77
CA SER A 383 45.13 4.80 -43.65
C SER A 383 44.39 6.11 -43.34
N ASP A 384 43.18 6.28 -43.88
CA ASP A 384 42.37 7.46 -43.62
C ASP A 384 41.21 7.13 -42.68
N LEU A 385 41.42 7.44 -41.39
CA LEU A 385 40.43 7.28 -40.31
C LEU A 385 39.09 7.95 -40.66
N ARG A 386 39.09 8.96 -41.55
CA ARG A 386 37.88 9.64 -42.04
C ARG A 386 37.01 8.76 -42.93
N LEU A 387 37.59 7.86 -43.73
CA LEU A 387 36.84 6.98 -44.61
C LEU A 387 36.15 5.84 -43.84
N LEU A 388 36.82 5.34 -42.78
CA LEU A 388 36.27 4.33 -41.88
C LEU A 388 35.16 4.91 -40.99
N ILE A 389 35.30 6.15 -40.52
CA ILE A 389 34.23 6.86 -39.78
C ILE A 389 33.05 7.19 -40.71
N LEU A 390 33.28 7.49 -41.99
CA LEU A 390 32.20 7.65 -42.98
C LEU A 390 31.48 6.33 -43.26
N LEU A 391 32.21 5.22 -43.40
CA LEU A 391 31.61 3.89 -43.63
C LEU A 391 30.86 3.37 -42.39
N VAL A 392 31.40 3.57 -41.18
CA VAL A 392 30.72 3.25 -39.92
C VAL A 392 29.57 4.21 -39.65
N GLY A 393 29.69 5.49 -40.00
CA GLY A 393 28.60 6.47 -39.94
C GLY A 393 27.44 6.14 -40.88
N ILE A 394 27.74 5.67 -42.09
CA ILE A 394 26.74 5.20 -43.07
C ILE A 394 26.09 3.88 -42.63
N LEU A 395 26.80 3.01 -41.90
CA LEU A 395 26.25 1.77 -41.32
C LEU A 395 25.44 2.02 -40.03
N VAL A 396 25.82 3.01 -39.22
CA VAL A 396 25.12 3.40 -37.99
C VAL A 396 23.86 4.23 -38.30
N LEU A 397 23.86 5.03 -39.36
CA LEU A 397 22.65 5.72 -39.83
C LEU A 397 21.65 4.77 -40.53
N ASN A 398 22.06 3.58 -40.96
CA ASN A 398 21.19 2.58 -41.61
C ASN A 398 20.68 1.46 -40.69
N THR A 399 20.96 1.48 -39.38
CA THR A 399 20.50 0.41 -38.46
C THR A 399 19.57 0.86 -37.33
N LYS A 400 19.05 2.09 -37.38
CA LYS A 400 17.76 2.42 -36.76
C LYS A 400 16.97 3.39 -37.64
N TYR A 401 16.31 2.84 -38.65
CA TYR A 401 14.87 2.98 -38.80
C TYR A 401 14.36 1.75 -39.57
N ILE A 402 13.87 0.74 -38.85
CA ILE A 402 12.63 0.12 -39.32
C ILE A 402 11.62 1.26 -39.28
N ALA A 403 11.15 1.60 -40.47
CA ALA A 403 10.17 2.62 -40.72
C ALA A 403 8.89 2.36 -39.90
N LEU A 404 8.39 3.44 -39.29
CA LEU A 404 7.04 3.86 -39.61
C LEU A 404 7.16 4.86 -40.79
N ASN A 405 6.63 4.45 -41.95
CA ASN A 405 6.21 5.18 -43.16
C ASN A 405 7.21 5.93 -44.11
N ILE A 406 7.25 5.47 -45.38
CA ILE A 406 7.31 6.07 -46.76
C ILE A 406 7.47 7.63 -46.87
N PRO A 407 8.11 8.28 -47.90
CA PRO A 407 8.58 7.84 -49.25
C PRO A 407 10.05 8.15 -49.63
N GLN A 408 10.44 7.60 -50.80
CA GLN A 408 11.76 7.57 -51.44
C GLN A 408 12.37 8.95 -51.78
N CYS A 409 13.69 9.08 -51.58
CA CYS A 409 14.54 10.04 -52.29
C CYS A 409 15.73 9.27 -52.91
N ILE A 410 15.91 9.42 -54.23
CA ILE A 410 16.95 8.77 -55.02
C ILE A 410 18.09 9.78 -55.25
N LEU A 411 19.32 9.42 -54.90
CA LEU A 411 20.52 10.21 -55.18
C LEU A 411 21.32 9.54 -56.32
N TYR A 412 21.42 10.22 -57.46
CA TYR A 412 22.29 9.83 -58.57
C TYR A 412 23.66 10.54 -58.46
N ARG A 413 24.73 9.83 -58.82
CA ARG A 413 26.11 10.35 -58.87
C ARG A 413 26.53 10.59 -60.33
N LYS A 414 26.81 11.85 -60.70
CA LYS A 414 27.62 12.19 -61.89
C LYS A 414 28.91 12.86 -61.44
N LYS A 415 30.00 12.56 -62.14
CA LYS A 415 31.41 12.80 -61.74
C LYS A 415 31.70 14.23 -61.25
N GLY A 416 32.26 14.32 -60.03
CA GLY A 416 33.02 15.48 -59.52
C GLY A 416 32.17 16.59 -58.90
N ASN A 417 32.29 16.77 -57.59
CA ASN A 417 31.64 17.75 -56.70
C ASN A 417 30.17 17.51 -56.29
N LEU A 418 29.94 17.41 -54.98
CA LEU A 418 28.61 17.47 -54.35
C LEU A 418 28.23 18.96 -54.17
N MET A 419 27.10 19.38 -54.75
CA MET A 419 26.42 20.63 -54.40
C MET A 419 25.08 20.27 -53.74
N LEU A 420 24.73 20.96 -52.65
CA LEU A 420 23.46 20.83 -51.94
C LEU A 420 22.53 21.94 -52.43
N GLU A 421 21.55 21.61 -53.27
CA GLU A 421 20.45 22.51 -53.58
C GLU A 421 19.22 22.15 -52.74
N LYS A 422 18.72 23.12 -51.98
CA LYS A 422 17.43 23.05 -51.27
C LYS A 422 16.32 23.37 -52.26
N HIS A 423 15.46 22.41 -52.56
CA HIS A 423 14.10 22.71 -53.01
C HIS A 423 13.13 22.63 -51.82
N ILE A 424 12.51 23.77 -51.53
CA ILE A 424 11.39 23.93 -50.60
C ILE A 424 10.10 23.87 -51.43
N PHE A 425 9.04 23.37 -50.77
CA PHE A 425 7.59 23.58 -51.03
C PHE A 425 6.87 22.52 -51.87
N PRO A 426 5.51 22.47 -51.80
CA PRO A 426 4.60 22.62 -50.66
C PRO A 426 3.53 21.49 -50.61
N PHE A 427 2.68 21.56 -49.57
CA PHE A 427 1.43 20.84 -49.28
C PHE A 427 1.52 19.62 -48.37
#